data_AF-A0ABD0PG82-F1
#
_entry.id   AF-A0ABD0PG82-F1
#
_cell.length_a   1.000
_cell.length_b   1.000
_cell.length_c   1.000
_cell.angle_alpha   90.00
_cell.angle_beta   90.00
_cell.angle_gamma   90.00
#
_symmetry.space_group_name_H-M   'P 1'
#
loop_
_entity.id
_entity.type
_entity.pdbx_description
1 polymer ?
#
loop_
_entity_poly.entity_id
_entity_poly.type
_entity_poly.pdbx_seq_one_letter_code
_entity_poly.pdbx_strand_id
1 'polypeptide(L)' 'VRDEELEELENMMDKFCELPAAGGVENGYGKINILLQTYIGRGEVDSFSLISDLSYVAQ' A
#
# COMPACT_ATOMS: atom_id res chain seq x y z
N VAL A 1 0.92 10.02 5.42
CA VAL A 1 -0.14 9.27 4.70
C VAL A 1 -1.48 9.91 5.05
N ARG A 2 -2.51 9.84 4.19
CA ARG A 2 -3.81 10.45 4.54
C ARG A 2 -4.54 9.57 5.56
N ASP A 3 -5.23 10.16 6.54
CA ASP A 3 -5.89 9.40 7.62
C ASP A 3 -6.92 8.40 7.09
N GLU A 4 -7.66 8.80 6.04
CA GLU A 4 -8.66 7.96 5.36
C GLU A 4 -8.08 6.74 4.63
N GLU A 5 -6.76 6.68 4.42
CA GLU A 5 -6.09 5.55 3.76
C GLU A 5 -5.51 4.53 4.75
N LEU A 6 -5.41 4.87 6.04
CA LEU A 6 -4.65 4.09 7.01
C LEU A 6 -5.21 2.68 7.20
N GLU A 7 -6.53 2.56 7.36
CA GLU A 7 -7.20 1.26 7.54
C GLU A 7 -7.03 0.35 6.32
N GLU A 8 -7.14 0.89 5.10
CA GLU A 8 -6.93 0.11 3.89
C GLU A 8 -5.47 -0.32 3.75
N LEU A 9 -4.52 0.56 4.06
CA LEU A 9 -3.09 0.23 4.06
C LEU A 9 -2.72 -0.81 5.11
N GLU A 10 -3.34 -0.80 6.30
CA GLU A 10 -3.15 -1.85 7.30
C GLU A 10 -3.63 -3.20 6.78
N ASN A 11 -4.84 -3.22 6.20
CA ASN A 11 -5.39 -4.42 5.59
C ASN A 11 -4.51 -4.95 4.44
N MET A 12 -3.96 -4.06 3.60
CA MET A 12 -3.06 -4.44 2.51
C MET A 12 -1.73 -4.97 3.02
N MET A 13 -1.19 -4.35 4.07
CA MET A 13 0.05 -4.78 4.71
C MET A 13 -0.09 -6.20 5.27
N ASP A 14 -1.21 -6.50 5.92
CA ASP A 14 -1.45 -7.82 6.52
C ASP A 14 -1.79 -8.90 5.49
N LYS A 15 -2.45 -8.54 4.37
CA LYS A 15 -2.94 -9.50 3.37
C LYS A 15 -1.98 -9.75 2.21
N PHE A 16 -1.20 -8.75 1.80
CA PHE A 16 -0.48 -8.79 0.53
C PHE A 16 1.03 -8.59 0.66
N CYS A 17 1.54 -8.15 1.81
CA CYS A 17 2.99 -8.02 2.01
C CYS A 17 3.60 -9.34 2.48
N GLU A 18 4.35 -10.00 1.59
CA GLU A 18 5.13 -11.21 1.91
C GLU A 18 6.41 -10.87 2.69
N LEU A 19 6.88 -9.62 2.57
CA LEU A 19 8.07 -9.12 3.26
C LEU A 19 7.68 -7.98 4.22
N PRO A 20 8.42 -7.79 5.33
CA PRO A 20 8.16 -6.70 6.25
C PRO A 20 8.16 -5.33 5.56
N ALA A 21 7.04 -4.62 5.64
CA ALA A 21 6.90 -3.27 5.13
C ALA A 21 7.55 -2.26 6.09
N ALA A 22 8.85 -2.05 5.94
CA ALA A 22 9.60 -1.06 6.73
C ALA A 22 8.95 0.33 6.61
N GLY A 23 8.63 0.94 7.76
CA GLY A 23 7.94 2.23 7.85
C GLY A 23 6.44 2.12 8.15
N GLY A 24 5.82 0.97 7.96
CA GLY A 24 4.39 0.79 8.24
C GLY A 24 3.48 1.76 7.48
N VAL A 25 2.23 1.87 7.92
CA VAL A 25 1.17 2.59 7.20
C VAL A 25 1.22 4.11 7.37
N GLU A 26 1.86 4.61 8.44
CA GLU A 26 1.86 6.04 8.76
C GLU A 26 2.89 6.85 7.93
N ASN A 27 3.94 6.17 7.45
CA ASN A 27 5.06 6.79 6.78
C ASN A 27 4.93 6.72 5.24
N GLY A 28 5.33 7.79 4.55
CA GLY A 28 5.26 7.84 3.08
C GLY A 28 6.07 6.72 2.39
N TYR A 29 7.26 6.42 2.89
CA TYR A 29 8.08 5.33 2.34
C TYR A 29 7.50 3.94 2.69
N GLY A 30 6.81 3.80 3.82
CA GLY A 30 6.12 2.57 4.19
C GLY A 30 4.89 2.33 3.31
N LYS A 31 4.10 3.37 3.03
CA LYS A 31 3.03 3.34 2.01
C LYS A 31 3.55 2.86 0.66
N ILE A 32 4.65 3.42 0.16
CA ILE A 32 5.24 3.00 -1.12
C ILE A 32 5.63 1.50 -1.09
N ASN A 33 6.21 1.03 0.01
CA ASN A 33 6.58 -0.37 0.18
C ASN A 33 5.35 -1.29 0.10
N ILE A 34 4.29 -0.96 0.84
CA ILE A 34 3.02 -1.70 0.84
C ILE A 34 2.44 -1.73 -0.58
N LEU A 35 2.34 -0.57 -1.24
CA LEU A 35 1.83 -0.48 -2.61
C LEU A 35 2.64 -1.34 -3.59
N LEU A 36 3.96 -1.29 -3.53
CA LEU A 36 4.82 -2.09 -4.41
C LEU A 36 4.60 -3.60 -4.21
N GLN A 37 4.52 -4.06 -2.95
CA GLN A 37 4.27 -5.47 -2.66
C GLN A 37 2.86 -5.89 -3.09
N THR A 38 1.84 -5.07 -2.84
CA THR A 38 0.48 -5.32 -3.32
C THR A 38 0.42 -5.42 -4.84
N TYR A 39 1.13 -4.54 -5.58
CA TYR A 39 1.20 -4.59 -7.04
C TYR A 39 1.78 -5.92 -7.54
N ILE A 40 2.93 -6.34 -6.98
CA ILE A 40 3.59 -7.60 -7.36
C ILE A 40 2.70 -8.81 -7.00
N GLY A 41 2.09 -8.77 -5.82
CA GLY A 41 1.17 -9.79 -5.31
C GLY A 41 -0.20 -9.81 -6.00
N ARG A 42 -0.48 -8.85 -6.89
CA ARG A 42 -1.79 -8.66 -7.55
C ARG A 42 -2.94 -8.55 -6.54
N GLY A 43 -2.68 -7.91 -5.40
CA GLY A 43 -3.69 -7.69 -4.38
C GLY A 43 -4.71 -6.64 -4.81
N GLU A 44 -5.90 -6.75 -4.23
CA GLU A 44 -7.00 -5.82 -4.48
C GLU A 44 -6.80 -4.51 -3.71
N VAL A 45 -7.23 -3.40 -4.33
CA VAL A 45 -7.18 -2.04 -3.77
C VAL A 45 -8.49 -1.36 -4.13
N ASP A 46 -9.15 -0.77 -3.14
CA ASP A 46 -10.51 -0.21 -3.24
C ASP A 46 -10.50 1.31 -3.42
N SER A 47 -9.65 2.04 -2.69
CA SER A 47 -9.69 3.51 -2.77
C SER A 47 -9.06 4.03 -4.07
N PHE A 48 -9.76 4.95 -4.72
CA PHE A 48 -9.29 5.60 -5.95
C PHE A 48 -7.93 6.29 -5.76
N SER A 49 -7.72 6.89 -4.59
CA SER A 49 -6.45 7.49 -4.17
C SER A 49 -5.31 6.48 -4.19
N LEU A 50 -5.47 5.32 -3.55
CA LEU A 50 -4.42 4.31 -3.49
C LEU A 50 -4.24 3.60 -4.82
N ILE A 51 -5.28 3.40 -5.63
CA ILE A 51 -5.16 2.86 -6.99
C ILE A 51 -4.29 3.78 -7.87
N SER A 52 -4.50 5.10 -7.78
CA SER A 52 -3.68 6.08 -8.51
C SER A 52 -2.23 6.05 -8.04
N ASP A 53 -2.00 6.00 -6.73
CA ASP A 53 -0.65 5.95 -6.16
C ASP A 53 0.06 4.64 -6.50
N LEU A 54 -0.64 3.50 -6.45
CA LEU A 54 -0.16 2.19 -6.88
C LEU A 54 0.31 2.23 -8.34
N SER A 55 -0.53 2.79 -9.22
CA SER A 55 -0.22 2.94 -10.64
C SER A 55 0.96 3.87 -10.88
N TYR A 56 1.14 4.90 -10.06
CA TYR A 56 2.30 5.79 -10.13
C TYR A 56 3.59 5.08 -9.68
N VAL A 57 3.54 4.27 -8.62
CA VAL A 57 4.68 3.48 -8.13
C VAL A 57 5.13 2.40 -9.12
N ALA A 58 4.20 1.85 -9.91
CA ALA A 58 4.46 0.76 -10.84
C ALA A 58 4.92 1.17 -12.26
N GLN A 59 4.91 2.47 -12.59
CA GLN A 59 5.36 3.01 -13.89
C GLN A 59 6.88 3.20 -13.94
#